data_AF-A0A1I0NJL2-F1
#
_entry.id   AF-A0A1I0NJL2-F1
#
_cell.length_a   1.000
_cell.length_b   1.000
_cell.length_c   1.000
_cell.angle_alpha   90.00
_cell.angle_beta   90.00
_cell.angle_gamma   90.00
#
_symmetry.space_group_name_H-M   'P 1'
#
loop_
_entity.id
_entity.type
_entity.pdbx_description
1 polymer ?
#
loop_
_entity_poly.entity_id
_entity_poly.type
_entity_poly.pdbx_seq_one_letter_code
_entity_poly.pdbx_strand_id
1 'polypeptide(L)'
;MAKKDSGNYHNFRLSKSNAQHVRVDKVLRDLNPAFVKSKNQYIADAIDYYTRALDNDDLTMSGATASAKKGSYITRGELDEIKREIRDNVMIEVQKEMLALLGTFTGKMATTLPIVVQQSAMRSAETKEYGVEADDTINGLASKWG
;
A
#
# COMPACT_ATOMS: atom_id res chain seq x y z
N MET A 1 57.30 -8.50 21.22
CA MET A 1 55.93 -9.07 21.36
C MET A 1 55.30 -9.14 19.99
N ALA A 2 54.99 -10.33 19.48
CA ALA A 2 54.30 -10.48 18.20
C ALA A 2 52.88 -9.92 18.32
N LYS A 3 52.50 -9.04 17.40
CA LYS A 3 51.18 -8.40 17.35
C LYS A 3 50.13 -9.50 17.19
N LYS A 4 49.18 -9.60 18.13
CA LYS A 4 48.05 -10.55 18.03
C LYS A 4 47.29 -10.23 16.75
N ASP A 5 47.24 -11.19 15.83
CA ASP A 5 46.50 -11.06 14.58
C ASP A 5 45.00 -10.92 14.89
N SER A 6 44.43 -9.75 14.60
CA SER A 6 43.05 -9.39 14.89
C SER A 6 42.14 -9.76 13.71
N GLY A 7 42.24 -11.01 13.25
CA GLY A 7 41.43 -11.53 12.16
C GLY A 7 40.07 -12.03 12.63
N ASN A 8 39.02 -11.74 11.86
CA ASN A 8 37.72 -12.39 12.01
C ASN A 8 37.71 -13.69 11.20
N TYR A 9 37.33 -14.80 11.83
CA TYR A 9 37.36 -16.13 11.22
C TYR A 9 35.96 -16.55 10.78
N HIS A 10 35.84 -16.94 9.52
CA HIS A 10 34.62 -17.52 8.93
C HIS A 10 34.97 -18.88 8.32
N ASN A 11 34.08 -19.87 8.47
CA ASN A 11 34.27 -21.21 7.90
C ASN A 11 33.52 -21.33 6.56
N PHE A 12 34.19 -21.88 5.55
CA PHE A 12 33.62 -22.11 4.22
C PHE A 12 33.62 -23.61 3.89
N ARG A 13 32.44 -24.24 3.99
CA ARG A 13 32.27 -25.68 3.75
C ARG A 13 31.59 -25.93 2.40
N LEU A 14 32.23 -26.74 1.56
CA LEU A 14 31.69 -27.20 0.29
C LEU A 14 31.22 -28.66 0.39
N SER A 15 30.02 -28.93 -0.11
CA SER A 15 29.46 -30.29 -0.17
C SER A 15 29.88 -31.01 -1.45
N LYS A 16 30.21 -32.30 -1.35
CA LYS A 16 30.54 -33.13 -2.53
C LYS A 16 29.31 -33.53 -3.36
N SER A 17 28.11 -33.43 -2.79
CA SER A 17 26.86 -33.77 -3.49
C SER A 17 26.25 -32.61 -4.28
N ASN A 18 26.63 -31.38 -3.97
CA ASN A 18 26.10 -30.20 -4.65
C ASN A 18 27.00 -29.85 -5.85
N ALA A 19 26.43 -29.87 -7.06
CA ALA A 19 27.17 -29.60 -8.30
C ALA A 19 27.86 -28.22 -8.31
N GLN A 20 27.24 -27.18 -7.73
CA GLN A 20 27.86 -25.86 -7.60
C GLN A 20 29.08 -25.91 -6.68
N HIS A 21 28.96 -26.56 -5.53
CA HIS A 21 30.07 -26.70 -4.58
C HIS A 21 31.23 -27.48 -5.19
N VAL A 22 30.96 -28.54 -5.97
CA VAL A 22 31.99 -29.30 -6.69
C VAL A 22 32.70 -28.43 -7.73
N ARG A 23 31.99 -27.58 -8.47
CA ARG A 23 32.62 -26.64 -9.41
C ARG A 23 33.54 -25.65 -8.69
N VAL A 24 33.07 -25.06 -7.58
CA VAL A 24 33.87 -24.13 -6.78
C VAL A 24 35.10 -24.82 -6.18
N ASP A 25 34.95 -26.04 -5.65
CA ASP A 25 36.05 -26.82 -5.07
C ASP A 25 37.14 -27.12 -6.12
N LYS A 26 36.76 -27.47 -7.36
CA LYS A 26 37.72 -27.69 -8.45
C LYS A 26 38.57 -26.45 -8.72
N VAL A 27 37.94 -25.27 -8.83
CA VAL A 27 38.65 -23.99 -9.06
C VAL A 27 39.55 -23.64 -7.87
N LEU A 28 39.06 -23.80 -6.64
CA LEU A 28 39.84 -23.51 -5.44
C LEU A 28 41.03 -24.46 -5.24
N ARG A 29 40.98 -25.68 -5.76
CA ARG A 29 42.10 -26.63 -5.69
C ARG A 29 43.21 -26.29 -6.69
N ASP A 30 42.84 -25.81 -7.87
CA ASP A 30 43.74 -25.51 -8.98
C ASP A 30 43.77 -24.01 -9.30
N LEU A 31 43.90 -23.20 -8.25
CA LEU A 31 43.88 -21.75 -8.37
C LEU A 31 45.22 -21.29 -8.94
N ASN A 32 45.20 -20.49 -10.01
CA ASN A 32 46.42 -19.96 -10.61
C ASN A 32 47.00 -18.82 -9.75
N PRO A 33 48.16 -19.00 -9.11
CA PRO A 33 48.74 -18.00 -8.19
C PRO A 33 49.25 -16.75 -8.90
N ALA A 34 49.39 -16.76 -10.23
CA ALA A 34 49.79 -15.59 -11.01
C ALA A 34 48.75 -14.46 -10.97
N PHE A 35 47.47 -14.82 -10.78
CA PHE A 35 46.35 -13.87 -10.78
C PHE A 35 45.84 -13.58 -9.36
N VAL A 36 45.92 -14.55 -8.45
CA VAL A 36 45.31 -14.46 -7.12
C VAL A 36 46.26 -14.96 -6.05
N LYS A 37 46.48 -14.11 -5.04
CA LYS A 37 47.49 -14.32 -3.99
C LYS A 37 47.20 -15.52 -3.09
N SER A 38 45.93 -15.81 -2.82
CA SER A 38 45.51 -16.94 -1.99
C SER A 38 44.05 -17.30 -2.25
N LYS A 39 43.65 -18.50 -1.79
CA LYS A 39 42.24 -18.93 -1.81
C LYS A 39 41.35 -17.99 -1.02
N ASN A 40 41.83 -17.51 0.14
CA ASN A 40 41.08 -16.58 0.99
C ASN A 40 40.86 -15.25 0.29
N GLN A 41 41.88 -14.73 -0.42
CA GLN A 41 41.73 -13.49 -1.18
C GLN A 41 40.73 -13.65 -2.32
N TYR A 42 40.83 -14.76 -3.08
CA TYR A 42 39.88 -15.04 -4.15
C TYR A 42 38.43 -15.14 -3.64
N ILE A 43 38.20 -15.81 -2.51
CA ILE A 43 36.88 -15.90 -1.88
C ILE A 43 36.40 -14.52 -1.43
N ALA A 44 37.26 -13.71 -0.81
CA ALA A 44 36.93 -12.36 -0.37
C ALA A 44 36.55 -11.46 -1.56
N ASP A 45 37.34 -11.47 -2.63
CA ASP A 45 37.10 -10.67 -3.83
C ASP A 45 35.78 -11.07 -4.52
N ALA A 46 35.47 -12.37 -4.57
CA ALA A 46 34.22 -12.86 -5.13
C ALA A 46 33.01 -12.41 -4.30
N ILE A 47 33.09 -12.48 -2.97
CA ILE A 47 32.02 -12.04 -2.06
C ILE A 47 31.84 -10.52 -2.17
N ASP A 48 32.93 -9.75 -2.19
CA ASP A 48 32.88 -8.29 -2.35
C ASP A 48 32.25 -7.90 -3.70
N TYR A 49 32.59 -8.59 -4.78
CA TYR A 49 31.96 -8.39 -6.09
C TYR A 49 30.43 -8.56 -6.03
N TYR A 50 29.94 -9.66 -5.43
CA TYR A 50 28.51 -9.88 -5.27
C TYR A 50 27.86 -8.86 -4.33
N THR A 51 28.57 -8.44 -3.28
CA THR A 51 28.08 -7.45 -2.31
C THR A 51 27.95 -6.06 -2.92
N ARG A 52 28.78 -5.72 -3.92
CA ARG A 52 28.68 -4.47 -4.66
C ARG A 52 27.61 -4.53 -5.76
N ALA A 53 27.39 -5.70 -6.34
CA ALA A 53 26.42 -5.89 -7.41
C ALA A 53 24.96 -5.90 -6.91
N LEU A 54 24.76 -6.31 -5.66
CA LEU A 54 23.47 -6.29 -4.99
C LEU A 54 23.48 -5.11 -4.01
N ASP A 55 22.53 -4.20 -4.10
CA ASP A 55 22.44 -3.09 -3.14
C ASP A 55 22.37 -3.66 -1.71
N ASN A 56 23.20 -3.14 -0.79
CA ASN A 56 23.28 -3.59 0.61
C ASN A 56 21.92 -3.62 1.32
N ASP A 57 20.97 -2.82 0.79
CA ASP A 57 19.59 -2.70 1.23
C ASP A 57 18.85 -4.06 1.16
N ASP A 58 19.15 -4.94 0.20
CA ASP A 58 18.47 -6.25 0.08
C ASP A 58 19.28 -7.43 0.66
N LEU A 59 20.61 -7.29 0.73
CA LEU A 59 21.50 -8.34 1.21
C LEU A 59 21.54 -8.47 2.73
N THR A 60 21.26 -7.38 3.45
CA THR A 60 21.42 -7.32 4.90
C THR A 60 20.09 -7.06 5.61
N MET A 61 19.91 -7.63 6.81
CA MET A 61 18.72 -7.36 7.62
C MET A 61 18.59 -5.86 7.98
N SER A 62 19.71 -5.18 8.20
CA SER A 62 19.76 -3.73 8.39
C SER A 62 19.30 -2.96 7.16
N GLY A 63 19.69 -3.41 5.97
CA GLY A 63 19.23 -2.88 4.70
C GLY A 63 17.72 -3.04 4.53
N ALA A 64 17.22 -4.26 4.74
CA ALA A 64 15.81 -4.58 4.53
C ALA A 64 14.92 -3.77 5.47
N THR A 65 15.36 -3.57 6.71
CA THR A 65 14.65 -2.73 7.69
C THR A 65 14.72 -1.23 7.35
N ALA A 66 15.80 -0.75 6.75
CA ALA A 66 15.90 0.63 6.27
C ALA A 66 14.98 0.88 5.07
N SER A 67 14.92 -0.05 4.11
CA SER A 67 14.01 0.01 2.96
C SER A 67 12.54 -0.08 3.37
N ALA A 68 12.20 -0.96 4.31
CA ALA A 68 10.85 -1.03 4.88
C ALA A 68 10.45 0.28 5.58
N LYS A 69 11.39 0.93 6.29
CA LYS A 69 11.14 2.25 6.89
C LYS A 69 10.93 3.33 5.84
N LYS A 70 11.66 3.32 4.72
CA LYS A 70 11.45 4.29 3.61
C LYS A 70 10.01 4.20 3.06
N GLY A 71 9.42 3.02 2.98
CA GLY A 71 8.02 2.84 2.55
C GLY A 71 6.95 3.29 3.55
N SER A 72 7.33 3.70 4.76
CA SER A 72 6.39 4.13 5.81
C SER A 72 6.21 5.66 5.90
N TYR A 73 6.86 6.45 5.06
CA TYR A 73 6.77 7.91 5.10
C TYR A 73 5.94 8.42 3.93
N ILE A 74 4.97 9.29 4.23
CA ILE A 74 4.22 10.06 3.25
C ILE A 74 4.94 11.40 3.07
N THR A 75 5.21 11.79 1.83
CA THR A 75 5.81 13.09 1.51
C THR A 75 4.81 14.23 1.76
N ARG A 76 5.31 15.47 1.93
CA ARG A 76 4.41 16.64 2.11
C ARG A 76 3.45 16.83 0.93
N GLY A 77 3.91 16.56 -0.30
CA GLY A 77 3.08 16.66 -1.49
C GLY A 77 1.95 15.60 -1.52
N GLU A 78 2.26 14.35 -1.16
CA GLU A 78 1.25 13.30 -1.03
C GLU A 78 0.23 13.60 0.07
N LEU A 79 0.67 14.20 1.19
CA LEU A 79 -0.24 14.64 2.25
C LEU A 79 -1.18 15.77 1.79
N ASP A 80 -0.66 16.74 1.03
CA ASP A 80 -1.47 17.83 0.47
C ASP A 80 -2.51 17.32 -0.54
N GLU A 81 -2.16 16.30 -1.33
CA GLU A 81 -3.08 15.65 -2.26
C GLU A 81 -4.20 14.91 -1.50
N ILE A 82 -3.87 14.12 -0.48
CA ILE A 82 -4.86 13.45 0.38
C ILE A 82 -5.80 14.49 1.02
N LYS A 83 -5.26 15.62 1.49
CA LYS A 83 -6.07 16.70 2.09
C LYS A 83 -7.03 17.32 1.09
N ARG A 84 -6.60 17.49 -0.17
CA ARG A 84 -7.43 18.02 -1.24
C ARG A 84 -8.53 17.04 -1.61
N GLU A 85 -8.21 15.76 -1.76
CA GLU A 85 -9.18 14.70 -2.06
C GLU A 85 -10.28 14.63 -0.99
N ILE A 86 -9.90 14.69 0.29
CA ILE A 86 -10.87 14.74 1.40
C ILE A 86 -11.79 15.96 1.29
N ARG A 87 -11.24 17.15 1.01
CA ARG A 87 -12.04 18.38 0.86
C ARG A 87 -13.03 18.25 -0.29
N ASP A 88 -12.58 17.75 -1.44
CA ASP A 88 -13.40 17.63 -2.64
C ASP A 88 -14.53 16.63 -2.41
N ASN A 89 -14.24 15.49 -1.77
CA ASN A 89 -15.25 14.49 -1.39
C ASN A 89 -16.30 15.05 -0.43
N VAL A 90 -15.87 15.80 0.60
CA VAL A 90 -16.79 16.45 1.54
C VAL A 90 -17.67 17.48 0.82
N MET A 91 -17.11 18.27 -0.10
CA MET A 91 -17.87 19.28 -0.83
C MET A 91 -18.92 18.66 -1.75
N ILE A 92 -18.61 17.54 -2.39
CA ILE A 92 -19.57 16.77 -3.19
C ILE A 92 -20.73 16.28 -2.31
N GLU A 93 -20.44 15.75 -1.13
CA GLU A 93 -21.50 15.22 -0.25
C GLU A 93 -22.40 16.33 0.30
N VAL A 94 -21.82 17.45 0.72
CA VAL A 94 -22.58 18.64 1.14
C VAL A 94 -23.47 19.17 0.02
N GLN A 95 -22.98 19.20 -1.21
CA GLN A 95 -23.78 19.63 -2.36
C GLN A 95 -24.97 18.70 -2.61
N LYS A 96 -24.79 17.38 -2.49
CA LYS A 96 -25.89 16.41 -2.62
C LYS A 96 -26.95 16.59 -1.53
N GLU A 97 -26.53 16.76 -0.28
CA GLU A 97 -27.47 16.99 0.83
C GLU A 97 -28.23 18.31 0.67
N MET A 98 -27.54 19.39 0.27
CA MET A 98 -28.18 20.68 0.01
C MET A 98 -29.20 20.59 -1.13
N LEU A 99 -28.88 19.88 -2.21
CA LEU A 99 -29.81 19.60 -3.31
C LEU A 99 -31.04 18.82 -2.83
N ALA A 100 -30.85 17.81 -1.98
CA ALA A 100 -31.95 17.05 -1.40
C ALA A 100 -32.86 17.91 -0.50
N LEU A 101 -32.28 18.80 0.31
CA LEU A 101 -33.02 19.76 1.14
C LEU A 101 -33.80 20.79 0.30
N LEU A 102 -33.19 21.32 -0.76
CA LEU A 102 -33.86 22.27 -1.65
C LEU A 102 -34.98 21.62 -2.46
N GLY A 103 -34.78 20.38 -2.94
CA GLY A 103 -35.81 19.60 -3.64
C GLY A 103 -37.01 19.27 -2.76
N THR A 104 -36.77 18.94 -1.48
CA THR A 104 -37.84 18.70 -0.51
C THR A 104 -38.56 19.98 -0.08
N PHE A 105 -37.87 21.11 0.02
CA PHE A 105 -38.48 22.41 0.34
C PHE A 105 -39.33 22.97 -0.81
N THR A 106 -38.83 22.90 -2.05
CA THR A 106 -39.58 23.34 -3.24
C THR A 106 -40.74 22.40 -3.59
N GLY A 107 -40.58 21.09 -3.37
CA GLY A 107 -41.66 20.11 -3.51
C GLY A 107 -42.84 20.32 -2.53
N LYS A 108 -42.59 20.89 -1.35
CA LYS A 108 -43.63 21.23 -0.35
C LYS A 108 -44.23 22.63 -0.51
N MET A 109 -43.56 23.54 -1.23
CA MET A 109 -44.10 24.87 -1.57
C MET A 109 -44.89 24.88 -2.89
N ALA A 110 -44.73 23.86 -3.75
CA ALA A 110 -45.51 23.71 -4.97
C ALA A 110 -46.96 23.21 -4.73
N THR A 111 -47.33 22.86 -3.51
CA THR A 111 -48.68 22.37 -3.15
C THR A 111 -49.68 23.46 -2.74
N THR A 112 -49.36 24.76 -2.83
CA THR A 112 -50.26 25.84 -2.36
C THR A 112 -50.65 26.90 -3.40
N LEU A 113 -50.45 26.68 -4.70
CA LEU A 113 -51.02 27.55 -5.73
C LEU A 113 -51.83 26.74 -6.75
N PRO A 114 -53.10 27.12 -7.06
CA PRO A 114 -53.91 26.39 -8.00
C PRO A 114 -53.43 26.75 -9.42
N ILE A 115 -52.60 25.88 -9.99
CA ILE A 115 -52.38 25.88 -11.43
C ILE A 115 -53.55 25.10 -12.04
N VAL A 116 -54.43 25.80 -12.76
CA VAL A 116 -55.44 25.21 -13.63
C VAL A 116 -54.72 24.38 -14.69
N VAL A 117 -54.75 23.05 -14.53
CA VAL A 117 -54.30 22.10 -15.56
C VAL A 117 -55.53 21.54 -16.25
N GLN A 118 -55.69 21.93 -17.52
CA GLN A 118 -56.72 21.44 -18.43
C GLN A 118 -56.46 19.96 -18.75
N GLN A 119 -57.46 19.15 -18.44
CA GLN A 119 -57.49 17.70 -18.57
C GLN A 119 -57.51 17.26 -20.04
N SER A 120 -56.61 16.34 -20.43
CA SER A 120 -56.90 15.38 -21.50
C SER A 120 -56.16 14.05 -21.33
N ALA A 121 -56.96 12.98 -21.32
CA ALA A 121 -56.71 11.59 -21.72
C ALA A 121 -55.67 10.72 -20.99
N MET A 122 -56.11 10.16 -19.86
CA MET A 122 -56.19 8.71 -19.55
C MET A 122 -55.30 7.73 -20.35
N ARG A 123 -54.30 7.15 -19.68
CA ARG A 123 -53.99 5.71 -19.77
C ARG A 123 -53.30 5.21 -18.49
N SER A 124 -53.79 4.08 -18.02
CA SER A 124 -53.79 3.63 -16.63
C SER A 124 -52.58 2.78 -16.21
N ALA A 125 -52.37 2.73 -14.88
CA ALA A 125 -51.68 1.70 -14.06
C ALA A 125 -50.13 1.71 -14.09
N GLU A 126 -49.37 1.71 -12.99
CA GLU A 126 -49.59 1.29 -11.59
C GLU A 126 -48.88 2.25 -10.61
N THR A 127 -49.59 2.68 -9.57
CA THR A 127 -48.99 3.37 -8.41
C THR A 127 -48.56 2.30 -7.41
N LYS A 128 -47.26 2.03 -7.29
CA LYS A 128 -46.73 1.36 -6.10
C LYS A 128 -46.52 2.40 -5.01
N GLU A 129 -47.41 2.38 -4.04
CA GLU A 129 -47.30 3.09 -2.77
C GLU A 129 -46.09 2.50 -2.01
N TYR A 130 -44.95 3.18 -2.05
CA TYR A 130 -43.89 2.93 -1.07
C TYR A 130 -44.28 3.67 0.20
N GLY A 131 -44.97 2.96 1.10
CA GLY A 131 -45.07 3.35 2.49
C GLY A 131 -43.67 3.49 3.05
N VAL A 132 -43.37 4.67 3.60
CA VAL A 132 -42.18 4.86 4.42
C VAL A 132 -42.46 4.14 5.74
N GLU A 133 -42.19 2.85 5.78
CA GLU A 133 -42.08 2.14 7.05
C GLU A 133 -40.86 2.72 7.77
N ALA A 134 -41.11 3.36 8.91
CA ALA A 134 -40.06 3.77 9.81
C ALA A 134 -39.37 2.49 10.31
N ASP A 135 -38.16 2.23 9.81
CA ASP A 135 -37.32 1.13 10.25
C ASP A 135 -37.06 1.28 11.76
N ASP A 136 -37.59 0.35 12.56
CA ASP A 136 -37.41 0.27 14.01
C ASP A 136 -35.93 0.31 14.42
N THR A 137 -35.03 -0.07 13.50
CA THR A 137 -33.57 0.02 13.68
C THR A 137 -33.09 1.47 13.81
N ILE A 138 -33.66 2.41 13.04
CA ILE A 138 -33.28 3.83 13.08
C ILE A 138 -33.81 4.49 14.36
N ASN A 139 -35.02 4.13 14.81
CA ASN A 139 -35.56 4.60 16.09
C ASN A 139 -34.77 4.05 17.30
N GLY A 140 -34.25 2.82 17.22
CA GLY A 140 -33.40 2.22 18.26
C GLY A 140 -32.03 2.90 18.42
N LEU A 141 -31.46 3.44 17.33
CA LEU A 141 -30.18 4.14 17.36
C LEU A 141 -30.29 5.54 17.97
N ALA A 142 -31.37 6.27 17.67
CA ALA A 142 -31.63 7.59 18.24
C ALA A 142 -31.82 7.53 19.77
N SER A 143 -32.40 6.44 20.27
CA SER A 143 -32.68 6.22 21.69
C SER A 143 -31.42 6.03 22.56
N LYS A 144 -30.25 5.77 21.97
CA LYS A 144 -28.98 5.54 22.70
C LYS A 144 -28.16 6.80 22.96
N TRP A 145 -28.60 7.96 22.47
CA TRP A 145 -27.88 9.23 22.57
C TRP A 145 -28.57 10.23 23.53
N GLY A 146 -29.64 9.81 24.21
CA GLY A 146 -30.35 10.58 25.24
C GLY A 146 -30.04 10.09 26.65
#